data_AF-A0A956R3P3-F1
#
_entry.id   AF-A0A956R3P3-F1
#
_cell.length_a   1.000
_cell.length_b   1.000
_cell.length_c   1.000
_cell.angle_alpha   90.00
_cell.angle_beta   90.00
_cell.angle_gamma   90.00
#
_symmetry.space_group_name_H-M   'P 1'
#
loop_
_entity.id
_entity.type
_entity.pdbx_description
1 polymer ?
#
loop_
_entity_poly.entity_id
_entity_poly.type
_entity_poly.pdbx_seq_one_letter_code
_entity_poly.pdbx_strand_id
1 'polypeptide(L)'
;MVRLRVVTDDDGRSPAQRAQDLHRARSSDDAQEQLRTVLAHLRSAQELVEARLAHGELGDRMPEAVWPLLDRAYGALDAYFALLLHTAAIDPSCGPRCSACCTDLPPILPVEALRMARALRASDPEHARNRLQRAVDQARGFQALLLERAREQGEQAETLDASSPIYRQAQLDWRRLGHPCPILGDDGSCRVYEARPLSCRAHVHVEDPAHCEPASPRFLSAERPPLWGHPRECEVELALVALGKLLGLPGVPNLQWGLARLHEHPLAR
;
A
#
# COMPACT_ATOMS: atom_id res chain seq x y z
N MET A 1 14.73 16.76 -21.06
CA MET A 1 13.61 17.62 -20.65
C MET A 1 12.32 16.89 -21.04
N VAL A 2 11.82 16.01 -20.16
CA VAL A 2 10.58 15.26 -20.43
C VAL A 2 9.45 16.25 -20.18
N ARG A 3 8.76 16.67 -21.25
CA ARG A 3 7.54 17.46 -21.12
C ARG A 3 6.55 16.62 -20.33
N LEU A 4 6.29 17.03 -19.08
CA LEU A 4 5.07 16.65 -18.36
C LEU A 4 3.93 16.92 -19.35
N ARG A 5 3.21 15.87 -19.74
CA ARG A 5 1.96 16.04 -20.46
C ARG A 5 1.11 16.89 -19.52
N VAL A 6 0.82 18.12 -19.93
CA VAL A 6 -0.24 18.91 -19.30
C VAL A 6 -1.47 18.01 -19.45
N VAL A 7 -1.94 17.47 -18.33
CA VAL A 7 -3.25 16.80 -18.28
C VAL A 7 -4.22 17.87 -18.72
N THR A 8 -4.66 17.77 -19.96
CA THR A 8 -5.68 18.65 -20.52
C THR A 8 -6.92 18.48 -19.68
N ASP A 9 -7.45 19.62 -19.22
CA ASP A 9 -8.81 19.93 -18.81
C ASP A 9 -9.70 18.73 -18.43
N ASP A 10 -10.17 18.75 -17.19
CA ASP A 10 -11.34 18.05 -16.65
C ASP A 10 -12.12 17.30 -17.75
N ASP A 11 -12.06 15.97 -17.74
CA ASP A 11 -12.74 15.11 -18.72
C ASP A 11 -14.29 15.25 -18.69
N GLY A 12 -14.79 16.19 -17.90
CA GLY A 12 -16.19 16.60 -17.75
C GLY A 12 -16.96 15.69 -16.81
N ARG A 13 -16.33 14.63 -16.29
CA ARG A 13 -16.95 13.71 -15.33
C ARG A 13 -16.75 14.22 -13.91
N SER A 14 -17.80 14.05 -13.12
CA SER A 14 -17.72 14.18 -11.66
C SER A 14 -17.03 12.96 -11.03
N PRO A 15 -16.52 13.08 -9.80
CA PRO A 15 -16.02 11.95 -9.03
C PRO A 15 -17.03 10.79 -8.93
N ALA A 16 -18.33 11.10 -8.82
CA ALA A 16 -19.40 10.10 -8.76
C ALA A 16 -19.55 9.32 -10.07
N GLN A 17 -19.42 9.99 -11.23
CA GLN A 17 -19.46 9.32 -12.53
C GLN A 17 -18.26 8.38 -12.70
N ARG A 18 -17.04 8.81 -12.34
CA ARG A 18 -15.85 7.92 -12.38
C ARG A 18 -15.98 6.74 -11.42
N ALA A 19 -16.56 6.94 -10.23
CA ALA A 19 -16.85 5.84 -9.31
C ALA A 19 -17.86 4.84 -9.90
N GLN A 20 -18.91 5.32 -10.57
CA GLN A 20 -19.88 4.47 -11.25
C GLN A 20 -19.26 3.71 -12.44
N ASP A 21 -18.37 4.36 -13.20
CA ASP A 21 -17.63 3.72 -14.30
C ASP A 21 -16.73 2.60 -13.79
N LEU A 22 -15.99 2.84 -12.69
CA LEU A 22 -15.19 1.81 -12.03
C LEU A 22 -16.07 0.67 -11.49
N HIS A 23 -17.24 0.95 -10.92
CA HIS A 23 -18.18 -0.08 -10.47
C HIS A 23 -18.66 -0.96 -11.65
N ARG A 24 -18.97 -0.36 -12.80
CA ARG A 24 -19.32 -1.10 -14.02
C ARG A 24 -18.14 -1.93 -14.54
N ALA A 25 -16.94 -1.36 -14.58
CA ALA A 25 -15.73 -2.06 -15.01
C ALA A 25 -15.47 -3.35 -14.22
N ARG A 26 -15.70 -3.33 -12.90
CA ARG A 26 -15.60 -4.51 -12.02
C ARG A 26 -16.57 -5.63 -12.33
N SER A 27 -17.60 -5.36 -13.12
CA SER A 27 -18.60 -6.36 -13.52
C SER A 27 -18.27 -7.04 -14.84
N SER A 28 -17.23 -6.58 -15.56
CA SER A 28 -16.74 -7.28 -16.75
C SER A 28 -16.19 -8.67 -16.42
N ASP A 29 -16.35 -9.60 -17.36
CA ASP A 29 -15.85 -10.98 -17.22
C ASP A 29 -14.33 -11.00 -17.03
N ASP A 30 -13.61 -10.17 -17.78
CA ASP A 30 -12.16 -10.02 -17.67
C ASP A 30 -11.72 -9.56 -16.27
N ALA A 31 -12.45 -8.60 -15.66
CA ALA A 31 -12.12 -8.13 -14.32
C ALA A 31 -12.38 -9.21 -13.26
N GLN A 32 -13.45 -10.00 -13.43
CA GLN A 32 -13.73 -11.12 -12.55
C GLN A 32 -12.70 -12.24 -12.71
N GLU A 33 -12.23 -12.51 -13.92
CA GLU A 33 -11.16 -13.48 -14.19
C GLU A 33 -9.83 -13.07 -13.55
N GLN A 34 -9.42 -11.80 -13.70
CA GLN A 34 -8.21 -11.30 -13.07
C GLN A 34 -8.29 -11.41 -11.54
N LEU A 35 -9.42 -11.05 -10.94
CA LEU A 35 -9.63 -11.18 -9.50
C LEU A 35 -9.59 -12.65 -9.03
N ARG A 36 -10.19 -13.57 -9.81
CA ARG A 36 -10.09 -15.02 -9.54
C ARG A 36 -8.64 -15.52 -9.61
N THR A 37 -7.85 -14.98 -10.54
CA THR A 37 -6.41 -15.29 -10.68
C THR A 37 -5.62 -14.81 -9.47
N VAL A 38 -5.86 -13.58 -8.98
CA VAL A 38 -5.25 -13.06 -7.74
C VAL A 38 -5.53 -14.02 -6.58
N LEU A 39 -6.81 -14.35 -6.36
CA LEU A 39 -7.24 -15.20 -5.26
C LEU A 39 -6.70 -16.63 -5.37
N ALA A 40 -6.58 -17.19 -6.59
CA ALA A 40 -6.00 -18.51 -6.80
C ALA A 40 -4.55 -18.57 -6.32
N HIS A 41 -3.73 -17.57 -6.67
CA HIS A 41 -2.35 -17.51 -6.20
C HIS A 41 -2.23 -17.32 -4.69
N LEU A 42 -3.10 -16.50 -4.08
CA LEU A 42 -3.14 -16.31 -2.62
C LEU A 42 -3.57 -17.58 -1.89
N ARG A 43 -4.57 -18.32 -2.40
CA ARG A 43 -4.99 -19.61 -1.83
C ARG A 43 -3.87 -20.64 -1.89
N SER A 44 -3.19 -20.78 -3.03
CA SER A 44 -2.04 -21.69 -3.12
C SER A 44 -0.90 -21.31 -2.17
N ALA A 45 -0.70 -20.01 -1.90
CA ALA A 45 0.27 -19.57 -0.89
C ALA A 45 -0.16 -19.98 0.53
N GLN A 46 -1.44 -19.83 0.86
CA GLN A 46 -1.99 -20.25 2.15
C GLN A 46 -1.88 -21.77 2.33
N GLU A 47 -2.34 -22.57 1.37
CA GLU A 47 -2.28 -24.04 1.39
C GLU A 47 -0.85 -24.54 1.65
N LEU A 48 0.15 -23.88 1.05
CA LEU A 48 1.55 -24.24 1.25
C LEU A 48 2.01 -23.94 2.68
N VAL A 49 1.64 -22.79 3.24
CA VAL A 49 1.97 -22.44 4.63
C VAL A 49 1.23 -23.37 5.62
N GLU A 50 -0.04 -23.66 5.37
CA GLU A 50 -0.85 -24.60 6.16
C GLU A 50 -0.25 -26.00 6.16
N ALA A 51 0.17 -26.51 5.01
CA ALA A 51 0.84 -27.80 4.91
C ALA A 51 2.14 -27.83 5.75
N ARG A 52 2.97 -26.79 5.67
CA ARG A 52 4.19 -26.69 6.50
C ARG A 52 3.87 -26.62 7.99
N LEU A 53 2.85 -25.88 8.38
CA LEU A 53 2.39 -25.82 9.77
C LEU A 53 1.92 -27.19 10.26
N ALA A 54 1.12 -27.90 9.47
CA ALA A 54 0.59 -29.22 9.82
C ALA A 54 1.70 -30.28 10.02
N HIS A 55 2.81 -30.14 9.29
CA HIS A 55 3.98 -31.01 9.44
C HIS A 55 5.01 -30.52 10.48
N GLY A 56 4.77 -29.38 11.15
CA GLY A 56 5.73 -28.78 12.08
C GLY A 56 7.01 -28.26 11.41
N GLU A 57 6.93 -27.97 10.12
CA GLU A 57 8.04 -27.55 9.25
C GLU A 57 8.07 -26.04 8.99
N LEU A 58 7.13 -25.27 9.56
CA LEU A 58 7.19 -23.81 9.50
C LEU A 58 8.29 -23.34 10.46
N GLY A 59 9.50 -23.22 9.93
CA GLY A 59 10.63 -22.63 10.64
C GLY A 59 10.62 -21.10 10.62
N ASP A 60 11.77 -20.52 10.95
CA ASP A 60 11.98 -19.07 11.02
C ASP A 60 12.09 -18.37 9.65
N ARG A 61 11.86 -19.07 8.54
CA ARG A 61 11.94 -18.50 7.18
C ARG A 61 10.67 -18.75 6.40
N MET A 62 10.27 -17.75 5.60
CA MET A 62 9.16 -17.90 4.68
C MET A 62 9.50 -19.05 3.71
N PRO A 63 8.60 -20.02 3.48
CA PRO A 63 8.82 -21.03 2.47
C PRO A 63 9.08 -20.38 1.11
N GLU A 64 10.23 -20.65 0.47
CA GLU A 64 10.65 -19.94 -0.76
C GLU A 64 9.61 -19.98 -1.89
N ALA A 65 8.82 -21.07 -1.96
CA ALA A 65 7.75 -21.22 -2.94
C ALA A 65 6.56 -20.24 -2.77
N VAL A 66 6.43 -19.60 -1.59
CA VAL A 66 5.40 -18.57 -1.33
C VAL A 66 5.72 -17.27 -2.08
N TRP A 67 7.00 -16.90 -2.22
CA TRP A 67 7.35 -15.61 -2.84
C TRP A 67 6.88 -15.50 -4.29
N PRO A 68 7.13 -16.48 -5.19
CA PRO A 68 6.61 -16.43 -6.55
C PRO A 68 5.08 -16.43 -6.62
N LEU A 69 4.38 -17.03 -5.65
CA LEU A 69 2.92 -17.00 -5.58
C LEU A 69 2.42 -15.60 -5.24
N LEU A 70 3.05 -14.94 -4.26
CA LEU A 70 2.75 -13.54 -3.95
C LEU A 70 3.07 -12.63 -5.13
N ASP A 71 4.21 -12.80 -5.79
CA ASP A 71 4.56 -11.98 -6.95
C ASP A 71 3.57 -12.14 -8.10
N ARG A 72 3.11 -13.38 -8.37
CA ARG A 72 2.03 -13.61 -9.35
C ARG A 72 0.70 -13.02 -8.91
N ALA A 73 0.34 -13.10 -7.63
CA ALA A 73 -0.88 -12.48 -7.12
C ALA A 73 -0.85 -10.96 -7.30
N TYR A 74 0.26 -10.29 -6.98
CA TYR A 74 0.41 -8.85 -7.20
C TYR A 74 0.48 -8.47 -8.67
N GLY A 75 1.11 -9.29 -9.53
CA GLY A 75 1.08 -9.07 -10.98
C GLY A 75 -0.33 -9.17 -11.57
N ALA A 76 -1.14 -10.14 -11.12
CA ALA A 76 -2.54 -10.25 -11.51
C ALA A 76 -3.38 -9.07 -10.95
N LEU A 77 -3.03 -8.56 -9.78
CA LEU A 77 -3.66 -7.36 -9.20
C LEU A 77 -3.33 -6.10 -10.01
N ASP A 78 -2.09 -5.97 -10.50
CA ASP A 78 -1.72 -4.87 -11.40
C ASP A 78 -2.49 -4.96 -12.73
N ALA A 79 -2.64 -6.16 -13.28
CA ALA A 79 -3.46 -6.39 -14.48
C ALA A 79 -4.94 -6.05 -14.23
N TYR A 80 -5.48 -6.42 -13.06
CA TYR A 80 -6.82 -6.03 -12.63
C TYR A 80 -6.99 -4.51 -12.57
N PHE A 81 -6.09 -3.79 -11.91
CA PHE A 81 -6.15 -2.33 -11.82
C PHE A 81 -6.01 -1.64 -13.18
N ALA A 82 -5.09 -2.11 -14.02
CA ALA A 82 -4.94 -1.60 -15.37
C ALA A 82 -6.22 -1.78 -16.20
N LEU A 83 -6.86 -2.96 -16.09
CA LEU A 83 -8.14 -3.23 -16.75
C LEU A 83 -9.26 -2.32 -16.25
N LEU A 84 -9.36 -2.12 -14.93
CA LEU A 84 -10.37 -1.22 -14.35
C LEU A 84 -10.20 0.22 -14.85
N LEU A 85 -8.98 0.75 -14.79
CA LEU A 85 -8.67 2.10 -15.26
C LEU A 85 -8.96 2.24 -16.76
N HIS A 86 -8.53 1.27 -17.57
CA HIS A 86 -8.80 1.25 -19.00
C HIS A 86 -10.29 1.23 -19.32
N THR A 87 -11.04 0.32 -18.69
CA THR A 87 -12.48 0.12 -18.95
C THR A 87 -13.31 1.31 -18.47
N ALA A 88 -12.91 1.93 -17.36
CA ALA A 88 -13.51 3.16 -16.86
C ALA A 88 -13.00 4.42 -17.59
N ALA A 89 -12.11 4.28 -18.58
CA ALA A 89 -11.46 5.39 -19.28
C ALA A 89 -10.85 6.43 -18.33
N ILE A 90 -10.25 5.99 -17.23
CA ILE A 90 -9.57 6.84 -16.26
C ILE A 90 -8.08 6.83 -16.58
N ASP A 91 -7.51 7.99 -16.91
CA ASP A 91 -6.08 8.18 -17.11
C ASP A 91 -5.47 8.85 -15.87
N PRO A 92 -4.70 8.14 -15.03
CA PRO A 92 -4.08 8.75 -13.86
C PRO A 92 -3.02 9.78 -14.26
N SER A 93 -3.07 10.94 -13.60
CA SER A 93 -2.05 12.00 -13.76
C SER A 93 -0.70 11.64 -13.16
N CYS A 94 -0.64 10.58 -12.33
CA CYS A 94 0.60 10.09 -11.76
C CYS A 94 1.43 9.35 -12.83
N GLY A 95 2.57 9.94 -13.21
CA GLY A 95 3.52 9.33 -14.14
C GLY A 95 4.66 8.57 -13.46
N PRO A 96 5.53 7.91 -14.25
CA PRO A 96 6.78 7.34 -13.76
C PRO A 96 7.59 8.37 -12.97
N ARG A 97 8.10 7.97 -11.79
CA ARG A 97 8.82 8.83 -10.82
C ARG A 97 7.99 9.94 -10.17
N CYS A 98 6.66 9.92 -10.28
CA CYS A 98 5.83 10.77 -9.44
C CYS A 98 5.96 10.34 -7.97
N SER A 99 6.29 11.29 -7.09
CA SER A 99 6.45 11.08 -5.65
C SER A 99 5.66 12.07 -4.80
N ALA A 100 4.71 12.80 -5.40
CA ALA A 100 4.00 13.87 -4.71
C ALA A 100 3.20 13.36 -3.48
N CYS A 101 2.59 12.17 -3.59
CA CYS A 101 1.92 11.51 -2.47
C CYS A 101 2.86 10.65 -1.60
N CYS A 102 4.15 10.55 -1.91
CA CYS A 102 5.13 9.76 -1.15
C CYS A 102 5.57 10.45 0.14
N THR A 103 4.67 11.18 0.78
CA THR A 103 4.77 11.69 2.15
C THR A 103 3.65 11.11 3.04
N ASP A 104 2.84 10.20 2.48
CA ASP A 104 1.73 9.54 3.17
C ASP A 104 2.20 8.45 4.17
N LEU A 105 1.29 8.04 5.04
CA LEU A 105 1.37 6.88 5.93
C LEU A 105 0.40 5.80 5.40
N PRO A 106 0.67 5.19 4.24
CA PRO A 106 -0.28 4.27 3.63
C PRO A 106 -0.48 3.05 4.54
N PRO A 107 -1.72 2.55 4.67
CA PRO A 107 -1.98 1.30 5.38
C PRO A 107 -1.25 0.15 4.68
N ILE A 108 -0.79 -0.84 5.44
CA ILE A 108 -0.04 -1.97 4.92
C ILE A 108 -0.47 -3.24 5.65
N LEU A 109 -0.49 -4.37 4.94
CA LEU A 109 -0.64 -5.68 5.57
C LEU A 109 0.72 -6.24 5.99
N PRO A 110 0.82 -7.04 7.08
CA PRO A 110 2.10 -7.55 7.56
C PRO A 110 2.90 -8.32 6.49
N VAL A 111 2.22 -9.14 5.67
CA VAL A 111 2.86 -9.87 4.57
C VAL A 111 3.43 -8.95 3.49
N GLU A 112 2.81 -7.79 3.25
CA GLU A 112 3.30 -6.78 2.32
C GLU A 112 4.56 -6.11 2.86
N ALA A 113 4.58 -5.79 4.15
CA ALA A 113 5.77 -5.22 4.79
C ALA A 113 6.98 -6.17 4.71
N LEU A 114 6.77 -7.49 4.90
CA LEU A 114 7.81 -8.50 4.65
C LEU A 114 8.27 -8.50 3.19
N ARG A 115 7.32 -8.54 2.24
CA ARG A 115 7.62 -8.53 0.81
C ARG A 115 8.42 -7.30 0.41
N MET A 116 8.07 -6.13 0.95
CA MET A 116 8.80 -4.87 0.73
C MET A 116 10.20 -4.89 1.34
N ALA A 117 10.35 -5.38 2.58
CA ALA A 117 11.66 -5.46 3.23
C ALA A 117 12.59 -6.42 2.48
N ARG A 118 12.09 -7.58 2.04
CA ARG A 118 12.82 -8.54 1.20
C ARG A 118 13.23 -7.90 -0.13
N ALA A 119 12.28 -7.28 -0.84
CA ALA A 119 12.54 -6.62 -2.11
C ALA A 119 13.60 -5.52 -1.97
N LEU A 120 13.55 -4.74 -0.89
CA LEU A 120 14.50 -3.65 -0.65
C LEU A 120 15.92 -4.17 -0.43
N ARG A 121 16.07 -5.25 0.36
CA ARG A 121 17.37 -5.90 0.57
C ARG A 121 17.95 -6.47 -0.72
N ALA A 122 17.09 -6.90 -1.64
CA ALA A 122 17.50 -7.45 -2.93
C ALA A 122 17.83 -6.34 -3.96
N SER A 123 17.04 -5.27 -4.03
CA SER A 123 17.17 -4.24 -5.06
C SER A 123 18.14 -3.10 -4.72
N ASP A 124 18.32 -2.79 -3.43
CA ASP A 124 19.20 -1.72 -2.94
C ASP A 124 19.94 -2.14 -1.66
N PRO A 125 20.80 -3.19 -1.71
CA PRO A 125 21.44 -3.75 -0.51
C PRO A 125 22.26 -2.72 0.27
N GLU A 126 22.92 -1.80 -0.43
CA GLU A 126 23.79 -0.77 0.16
C GLU A 126 22.99 0.21 1.03
N HIS A 127 21.83 0.67 0.56
CA HIS A 127 21.02 1.65 1.28
C HIS A 127 19.87 1.03 2.07
N ALA A 128 19.62 -0.29 1.94
CA ALA A 128 18.52 -0.97 2.62
C ALA A 128 18.52 -0.71 4.12
N ARG A 129 19.68 -0.80 4.78
CA ARG A 129 19.81 -0.52 6.23
C ARG A 129 19.35 0.90 6.58
N ASN A 130 19.85 1.90 5.86
CA ASN A 130 19.52 3.30 6.12
C ASN A 130 18.04 3.58 5.86
N ARG A 131 17.46 3.00 4.81
CA ARG A 131 16.04 3.13 4.49
C ARG A 131 15.14 2.48 5.54
N LEU A 132 15.52 1.32 6.05
CA LEU A 132 14.81 0.65 7.15
C LEU A 132 14.94 1.45 8.46
N GLN A 133 16.10 2.03 8.74
CA GLN A 133 16.29 2.94 9.88
C GLN A 133 15.39 4.18 9.76
N ARG A 134 15.27 4.78 8.56
CA ARG A 134 14.31 5.87 8.32
C ARG A 134 12.88 5.45 8.65
N ALA A 135 12.48 4.22 8.35
CA ALA A 135 11.16 3.71 8.71
C ALA A 135 10.98 3.63 10.23
N VAL A 136 12.00 3.19 10.97
CA VAL A 136 12.00 3.16 12.46
C VAL A 136 11.87 4.57 13.03
N ASP A 137 12.64 5.53 12.51
CA ASP A 137 12.62 6.90 13.01
C ASP A 137 11.26 7.57 12.74
N GLN A 138 10.70 7.37 11.54
CA GLN A 138 9.38 7.85 11.18
C GLN A 138 8.26 7.17 11.99
N ALA A 139 8.38 5.87 12.25
CA ALA A 139 7.44 5.13 13.09
C ALA A 139 7.37 5.72 14.50
N ARG A 140 8.53 6.04 15.10
CA ARG A 140 8.64 6.70 16.41
C ARG A 140 8.08 8.11 16.39
N GLY A 141 8.42 8.89 15.35
CA GLY A 141 7.89 10.25 15.17
C GLY A 141 6.37 10.26 15.10
N PHE A 142 5.78 9.38 14.30
CA PHE A 142 4.34 9.27 14.18
C PHE A 142 3.68 8.79 15.48
N GLN A 143 4.30 7.85 16.19
CA GLN A 143 3.80 7.40 17.50
C GLN A 143 3.78 8.55 18.52
N ALA A 144 4.80 9.41 18.54
CA ALA A 144 4.83 10.58 19.42
C ALA A 144 3.69 11.57 19.11
N LEU A 145 3.46 11.84 17.82
CA LEU A 145 2.33 12.68 17.38
C LEU A 145 0.98 12.09 17.75
N LEU A 146 0.80 10.76 17.59
CA LEU A 146 -0.43 10.08 17.97
C LEU A 146 -0.69 10.17 19.48
N LEU A 147 0.36 10.00 20.31
CA LEU A 147 0.29 10.13 21.77
C LEU A 147 -0.07 11.56 22.19
N GLU A 148 0.45 12.57 21.50
CA GLU A 148 0.12 13.97 21.73
C GLU A 148 -1.37 14.23 21.45
N ARG A 149 -1.88 13.79 20.29
CA ARG A 149 -3.30 13.94 19.92
C ARG A 149 -4.24 13.19 20.85
N ALA A 150 -3.87 11.98 21.27
CA ALA A 150 -4.62 11.21 22.25
C ALA A 150 -4.78 11.97 23.58
N ARG A 151 -3.67 12.54 24.09
CA ARG A 151 -3.68 13.34 25.34
C ARG A 151 -4.54 14.60 25.22
N GLU A 152 -4.46 15.32 24.10
CA GLU A 152 -5.29 16.51 23.85
C GLU A 152 -6.79 16.20 23.88
N GLN A 153 -7.18 14.98 23.50
CA GLN A 153 -8.58 14.54 23.51
C GLN A 153 -8.98 13.71 24.74
N GLY A 154 -8.06 13.54 25.71
CA GLY A 154 -8.32 12.76 26.93
C GLY A 154 -8.45 11.26 26.70
N GLU A 155 -7.95 10.73 25.58
CA GLU A 155 -7.96 9.30 25.25
C GLU A 155 -6.59 8.65 25.52
N GLN A 156 -6.61 7.33 25.71
CA GLN A 156 -5.38 6.52 25.82
C GLN A 156 -4.94 6.05 24.44
N ALA A 157 -3.69 6.25 24.06
CA ALA A 157 -3.23 5.93 22.71
C ALA A 157 -3.20 4.41 22.45
N GLU A 158 -3.03 3.60 23.49
CA GLU A 158 -2.99 2.14 23.43
C GLU A 158 -4.32 1.54 23.01
N THR A 159 -5.42 2.30 23.13
CA THR A 159 -6.76 1.87 22.69
C THR A 159 -7.10 2.32 21.27
N LEU A 160 -6.21 3.07 20.61
CA LEU A 160 -6.45 3.61 19.27
C LEU A 160 -5.98 2.63 18.20
N ASP A 161 -6.90 2.21 17.34
CA ASP A 161 -6.58 1.53 16.09
C ASP A 161 -6.58 2.51 14.91
N ALA A 162 -6.26 1.99 13.72
CA ALA A 162 -6.20 2.78 12.48
C ALA A 162 -7.55 3.34 12.04
N SER A 163 -8.67 2.90 12.62
CA SER A 163 -10.03 3.40 12.34
C SER A 163 -10.43 4.56 13.25
N SER A 164 -9.69 4.81 14.34
CA SER A 164 -9.97 5.92 15.26
C SER A 164 -9.91 7.29 14.56
N PRO A 165 -10.84 8.21 14.84
CA PRO A 165 -10.77 9.60 14.39
C PRO A 165 -9.46 10.30 14.80
N ILE A 166 -8.91 9.97 15.97
CA ILE A 166 -7.64 10.53 16.48
C ILE A 166 -6.48 10.05 15.60
N TYR A 167 -6.45 8.76 15.26
CA TYR A 167 -5.44 8.22 14.36
C TYR A 167 -5.49 8.91 13.00
N ARG A 168 -6.70 9.10 12.44
CA ARG A 168 -6.89 9.81 11.17
C ARG A 168 -6.40 11.25 11.24
N GLN A 169 -6.68 11.97 12.33
CA GLN A 169 -6.18 13.34 12.50
C GLN A 169 -4.66 13.39 12.60
N ALA A 170 -4.05 12.51 13.40
CA ALA A 170 -2.60 12.40 13.50
C ALA A 170 -1.96 12.05 12.15
N GLN A 171 -2.60 11.18 11.35
CA GLN A 171 -2.14 10.84 10.00
C GLN A 171 -2.14 12.07 9.09
N LEU A 172 -3.21 12.88 9.11
CA LEU A 172 -3.27 14.12 8.32
C LEU A 172 -2.21 15.13 8.74
N ASP A 173 -1.98 15.29 10.04
CA ASP A 173 -0.96 16.19 10.57
C ASP A 173 0.45 15.72 10.19
N TRP A 174 0.72 14.41 10.32
CA TRP A 174 1.98 13.82 9.88
C TRP A 174 2.25 14.07 8.40
N ARG A 175 1.24 13.84 7.56
CA ARG A 175 1.33 14.08 6.13
C ARG A 175 1.69 15.53 5.81
N ARG A 176 1.15 16.50 6.57
CA ARG A 176 1.47 17.93 6.42
C ARG A 176 2.93 18.27 6.73
N LEU A 177 3.61 17.46 7.54
CA LEU A 177 5.05 17.63 7.81
C LEU A 177 5.93 17.27 6.60
N GLY A 178 5.39 16.54 5.62
CA GLY A 178 6.08 16.26 4.36
C GLY A 178 7.27 15.30 4.48
N HIS A 179 7.30 14.43 5.50
CA HIS A 179 8.34 13.42 5.62
C HIS A 179 8.29 12.44 4.44
N PRO A 180 9.37 12.30 3.64
CA PRO A 180 9.36 11.41 2.48
C PRO A 180 9.29 9.95 2.92
N CYS A 181 8.60 9.12 2.13
CA CYS A 181 8.48 7.69 2.34
C CYS A 181 9.87 7.04 2.54
N PRO A 182 10.03 6.13 3.52
CA PRO A 182 11.35 5.65 3.93
C PRO A 182 12.08 4.84 2.84
N ILE A 183 11.34 4.37 1.83
CA ILE A 183 11.86 3.64 0.67
C ILE A 183 12.03 4.49 -0.59
N LEU A 184 11.70 5.79 -0.53
CA LEU A 184 11.87 6.71 -1.65
C LEU A 184 13.36 7.01 -1.88
N GLY A 185 13.82 6.83 -3.11
CA GLY A 185 15.15 7.21 -3.57
C GLY A 185 15.32 8.72 -3.69
N ASP A 186 16.56 9.18 -3.72
CA ASP A 186 16.89 10.61 -3.82
C ASP A 186 16.48 11.22 -5.18
N ASP A 187 16.25 10.35 -6.17
CA ASP A 187 15.72 10.67 -7.49
C ASP A 187 14.17 10.73 -7.54
N GLY A 188 13.49 10.58 -6.39
CA GLY A 188 12.03 10.52 -6.30
C GLY A 188 11.43 9.18 -6.76
N SER A 189 12.24 8.17 -7.07
CA SER A 189 11.74 6.85 -7.45
C SER A 189 11.55 5.93 -6.25
N CYS A 190 10.52 5.09 -6.29
CA CYS A 190 10.33 4.04 -5.28
C CYS A 190 11.35 2.91 -5.53
N ARG A 191 12.22 2.63 -4.55
CA ARG A 191 13.24 1.57 -4.68
C ARG A 191 12.68 0.14 -4.70
N VAL A 192 11.40 -0.01 -4.39
CA VAL A 192 10.67 -1.28 -4.41
C VAL A 192 9.31 -1.14 -5.10
N TYR A 193 9.26 -0.43 -6.23
CA TYR A 193 8.01 -0.12 -6.95
C TYR A 193 7.14 -1.36 -7.21
N GLU A 194 7.75 -2.47 -7.64
CA GLU A 194 7.07 -3.75 -7.89
C GLU A 194 6.63 -4.48 -6.62
N ALA A 195 7.16 -4.09 -5.46
CA ALA A 195 6.77 -4.65 -4.16
C ALA A 195 5.83 -3.73 -3.37
N ARG A 196 5.38 -2.61 -3.95
CA ARG A 196 4.46 -1.68 -3.30
C ARG A 196 3.21 -2.39 -2.76
N PRO A 197 2.68 -1.94 -1.61
CA PRO A 197 1.49 -2.52 -1.03
C PRO A 197 0.27 -2.17 -1.87
N LEU A 198 -0.80 -2.94 -1.67
CA LEU A 198 -2.12 -2.78 -2.27
C LEU A 198 -2.62 -1.33 -2.18
N SER A 199 -2.47 -0.72 -1.00
CA SER A 199 -2.87 0.67 -0.76
C SER A 199 -2.14 1.65 -1.68
N CYS A 200 -0.84 1.47 -1.93
CA CYS A 200 -0.06 2.29 -2.84
C CYS A 200 -0.37 2.02 -4.32
N ARG A 201 -0.76 0.79 -4.70
CA ARG A 201 -1.16 0.44 -6.07
C ARG A 201 -2.51 1.05 -6.43
N ALA A 202 -3.45 1.03 -5.49
CA ALA A 202 -4.76 1.63 -5.63
C ALA A 202 -4.76 3.16 -5.53
N HIS A 203 -3.64 3.77 -5.12
CA HIS A 203 -3.52 5.20 -4.90
C HIS A 203 -3.22 5.95 -6.20
N VAL A 204 -4.28 6.26 -6.95
CA VAL A 204 -4.21 7.04 -8.19
C VAL A 204 -4.94 8.38 -8.05
N HIS A 205 -4.47 9.38 -8.79
CA HIS A 205 -5.09 10.71 -8.89
C HIS A 205 -5.32 11.07 -10.34
N VAL A 206 -6.37 11.85 -10.59
CA VAL A 206 -6.74 12.36 -11.93
C VAL A 206 -6.52 13.87 -12.08
N GLU A 207 -6.09 14.53 -11.01
CA GLU A 207 -5.73 15.96 -10.99
C GLU A 207 -4.21 16.15 -11.10
N ASP A 208 -3.75 17.40 -11.22
CA ASP A 208 -2.31 17.72 -11.20
C ASP A 208 -1.63 17.09 -9.96
N PRO A 209 -0.53 16.32 -10.12
CA PRO A 209 0.20 15.74 -9.00
C PRO A 209 0.63 16.74 -7.93
N ALA A 210 0.84 18.02 -8.27
CA ALA A 210 1.13 19.07 -7.29
C ALA A 210 0.01 19.19 -6.23
N HIS A 211 -1.21 18.77 -6.55
CA HIS A 211 -2.33 18.77 -5.61
C HIS A 211 -2.16 17.74 -4.50
N CYS A 212 -1.30 16.73 -4.70
CA CYS A 212 -0.97 15.72 -3.71
C CYS A 212 0.12 16.20 -2.73
N GLU A 213 0.74 17.35 -2.94
CA GLU A 213 1.79 17.85 -2.06
C GLU A 213 1.21 18.44 -0.77
N PRO A 214 1.87 18.26 0.39
CA PRO A 214 1.42 18.79 1.67
C PRO A 214 1.09 20.29 1.70
N ALA A 215 1.82 21.09 0.92
CA ALA A 215 1.65 22.54 0.83
C ALA A 215 0.47 22.97 -0.07
N SER A 216 -0.13 22.04 -0.81
CA SER A 216 -1.21 22.34 -1.74
C SER A 216 -2.49 22.73 -0.99
N PRO A 217 -3.21 23.78 -1.43
CA PRO A 217 -4.55 24.08 -0.91
C PRO A 217 -5.56 22.97 -1.24
N ARG A 218 -5.28 22.11 -2.23
CA ARG A 218 -6.10 20.96 -2.62
C ARG A 218 -5.65 19.64 -1.98
N PHE A 219 -4.68 19.67 -1.06
CA PHE A 219 -4.09 18.46 -0.48
C PHE A 219 -5.09 17.44 0.10
N LEU A 220 -6.20 17.93 0.67
CA LEU A 220 -7.24 17.08 1.26
C LEU A 220 -8.44 16.82 0.34
N SER A 221 -8.49 17.49 -0.81
CA SER A 221 -9.62 17.46 -1.74
C SER A 221 -9.25 16.99 -3.15
N ALA A 222 -7.96 16.71 -3.40
CA ALA A 222 -7.51 16.14 -4.66
C ALA A 222 -8.26 14.85 -4.97
N GLU A 223 -8.91 14.80 -6.14
CA GLU A 223 -9.73 13.66 -6.51
C GLU A 223 -8.90 12.37 -6.62
N ARG A 224 -9.39 11.37 -5.91
CA ARG A 224 -8.88 10.00 -5.91
C ARG A 224 -10.00 9.07 -6.34
N PRO A 225 -9.99 8.55 -7.57
CA PRO A 225 -10.93 7.51 -7.96
C PRO A 225 -10.85 6.32 -7.00
N PRO A 226 -11.98 5.76 -6.54
CA PRO A 226 -12.01 4.63 -5.61
C PRO A 226 -11.65 3.33 -6.34
N LEU A 227 -10.38 3.19 -6.72
CA LEU A 227 -9.87 2.05 -7.46
C LEU A 227 -9.87 0.76 -6.61
N TRP A 228 -9.88 0.90 -5.29
CA TRP A 228 -9.97 -0.22 -4.34
C TRP A 228 -10.96 0.07 -3.22
N GLY A 229 -11.44 -0.99 -2.56
CA GLY A 229 -12.38 -0.94 -1.43
C GLY A 229 -13.79 -1.39 -1.80
N HIS A 230 -13.97 -2.02 -2.97
CA HIS A 230 -15.25 -2.58 -3.38
C HIS A 230 -15.50 -3.92 -2.67
N PRO A 231 -16.74 -4.28 -2.29
CA PRO A 231 -17.02 -5.54 -1.59
C PRO A 231 -16.50 -6.81 -2.28
N ARG A 232 -16.44 -6.80 -3.63
CA ARG A 232 -15.87 -7.92 -4.42
C ARG A 232 -14.37 -8.13 -4.19
N GLU A 233 -13.64 -7.07 -3.83
CA GLU A 233 -12.19 -7.09 -3.65
C GLU A 233 -11.80 -7.50 -2.21
N CYS A 234 -12.75 -7.49 -1.27
CA CYS A 234 -12.54 -7.77 0.15
C CYS A 234 -11.85 -9.12 0.39
N GLU A 235 -12.15 -10.14 -0.42
CA GLU A 235 -11.53 -11.46 -0.32
C GLU A 235 -10.01 -11.44 -0.48
N VAL A 236 -9.46 -10.48 -1.25
CA VAL A 236 -8.01 -10.34 -1.42
C VAL A 236 -7.36 -9.87 -0.11
N GLU A 237 -7.93 -8.85 0.54
CA GLU A 237 -7.45 -8.39 1.85
C GLU A 237 -7.58 -9.48 2.90
N LEU A 238 -8.73 -10.17 2.94
CA LEU A 238 -8.95 -11.28 3.86
C LEU A 238 -7.94 -12.40 3.64
N ALA A 239 -7.62 -12.73 2.39
CA ALA A 239 -6.63 -13.74 2.07
C ALA A 239 -5.21 -13.33 2.51
N LEU A 240 -4.82 -12.08 2.30
CA LEU A 240 -3.53 -11.56 2.76
C LEU A 240 -3.44 -11.50 4.29
N VAL A 241 -4.53 -11.12 4.97
CA VAL A 241 -4.63 -11.14 6.44
C VAL A 241 -4.55 -12.57 6.97
N ALA A 242 -5.26 -13.52 6.36
CA ALA A 242 -5.21 -14.94 6.73
C ALA A 242 -3.78 -15.50 6.61
N LEU A 243 -3.10 -15.20 5.51
CA LEU A 243 -1.70 -15.57 5.32
C LEU A 243 -0.79 -14.94 6.39
N GLY A 244 -0.99 -13.66 6.73
CA GLY A 244 -0.26 -13.02 7.82
C GLY A 244 -0.48 -13.68 9.19
N LYS A 245 -1.72 -14.12 9.48
CA LYS A 245 -2.06 -14.85 10.71
C LYS A 245 -1.40 -16.24 10.76
N LEU A 246 -1.45 -16.99 9.66
CA LEU A 246 -0.79 -18.30 9.54
C LEU A 246 0.73 -18.19 9.81
N LEU A 247 1.34 -17.09 9.36
CA LEU A 247 2.75 -16.80 9.57
C LEU A 247 3.08 -16.17 10.93
N GLY A 248 2.08 -16.00 11.82
CA GLY A 248 2.27 -15.41 13.15
C GLY A 248 2.70 -13.94 13.12
N LEU A 249 2.39 -13.21 12.04
CA LEU A 249 2.86 -11.84 11.87
C LEU A 249 2.07 -10.86 12.74
N PRO A 250 2.75 -9.93 13.42
CA PRO A 250 2.07 -8.88 14.17
C PRO A 250 1.30 -7.92 13.26
N GLY A 251 0.19 -7.40 13.76
CA GLY A 251 -0.52 -6.29 13.13
C GLY A 251 0.35 -5.04 13.02
N VAL A 252 0.25 -4.35 11.87
CA VAL A 252 0.94 -3.10 11.57
C VAL A 252 -0.05 -2.16 10.86
N PRO A 253 -0.23 -0.91 11.30
CA PRO A 253 -1.30 -0.05 10.79
C PRO A 253 -0.88 0.78 9.57
N ASN A 254 0.42 0.94 9.32
CA ASN A 254 0.95 1.71 8.20
C ASN A 254 2.33 1.19 7.77
N LEU A 255 2.75 1.58 6.57
CA LEU A 255 4.01 1.19 5.93
C LEU A 255 5.23 1.41 6.82
N GLN A 256 5.32 2.55 7.50
CA GLN A 256 6.44 2.94 8.34
C GLN A 256 6.57 1.98 9.53
N TRP A 257 5.48 1.70 10.24
CA TRP A 257 5.44 0.69 11.31
C TRP A 257 5.66 -0.72 10.78
N GLY A 258 5.11 -1.04 9.61
CA GLY A 258 5.31 -2.30 8.91
C GLY A 258 6.78 -2.60 8.70
N LEU A 259 7.48 -1.71 8.01
CA LEU A 259 8.91 -1.84 7.76
C LEU A 259 9.71 -1.80 9.08
N ALA A 260 9.41 -0.86 9.98
CA ALA A 260 10.11 -0.76 11.27
C ALA A 260 10.01 -2.04 12.10
N ARG A 261 8.85 -2.69 12.14
CA ARG A 261 8.61 -3.89 12.97
C ARG A 261 9.05 -5.19 12.29
N LEU A 262 8.90 -5.29 10.97
CA LEU A 262 9.05 -6.57 10.27
C LEU A 262 10.37 -6.71 9.51
N HIS A 263 11.18 -5.65 9.37
CA HIS A 263 12.43 -5.75 8.62
C HIS A 263 13.50 -6.67 9.25
N GLU A 264 13.46 -6.87 10.57
CA GLU A 264 14.33 -7.81 11.27
C GLU A 264 13.68 -9.16 11.52
N HIS A 265 12.38 -9.30 11.20
CA HIS A 265 11.64 -10.53 11.39
C HIS A 265 12.34 -11.67 10.64
N PRO A 266 12.50 -12.86 11.25
CA PRO A 266 13.23 -13.96 10.60
C PRO A 266 12.68 -14.32 9.21
N LEU A 267 11.34 -14.30 9.06
CA LEU A 267 10.66 -14.54 7.78
C LEU A 267 10.97 -13.52 6.66
N ALA A 268 11.58 -12.37 6.98
CA ALA A 268 11.98 -11.36 5.99
C ALA A 268 13.37 -11.64 5.36
N ARG A 269 14.11 -12.63 5.88
CA ARG A 269 15.47 -12.99 5.45
C ARG A 269 15.45 -14.17 4.48
#